data_AF-A0A261GHG8-F1
#
_entry.id   AF-A0A261GHG8-F1
#
_cell.length_a   1.000
_cell.length_b   1.000
_cell.length_c   1.000
_cell.angle_alpha   90.00
_cell.angle_beta   90.00
_cell.angle_gamma   90.00
#
_symmetry.space_group_name_H-M   'P 1'
#
loop_
_entity.id
_entity.type
_entity.pdbx_description
1 polymer ?
#
loop_
_entity_poly.entity_id
_entity_poly.type
_entity_poly.pdbx_seq_one_letter_code
_entity_poly.pdbx_strand_id
1 'polypeptide(L)'
;MAVSLSQFYQELYVEHLEEAAYLYDCLAPWRDDPEGSWQDCSDLEARLEAHIDALVIGDQTAEDIFIEMLDDADAGTIFTITCVLCRRRRTAAIGQVWEVLAGNPEDKPANDGGEPEEEPDEELIAKLQAVSLALVQEYPRKLHSRLAKLLNSRHSNLLPMVAEAACRTDYVDTKGAENLLANSPSWYLPEAVRLLGNNGLPGLNDLISPLLQHNNPTVRQEAAIALLKLGSAEVIPLMQNELETFALPLALAGDHASIQSLIDNLSPEQASVEQLYVLGLSGELSAVKPLVLAMYNEELAPVAATACQLILGANLYGEVFVKETFSEEDLFPEELESFKKGESPKHPAGQDYGENMEVINPDPEVWRAWLRENRGGFDLQHSYVLGQVLSKQALLHAIVFPRLPSELRRRLADKLAIQFKIPVKSFSVRDPVRYQVKWWNSITA
;
A
#
# COMPACT_ATOMS: atom_id res chain seq x y z
N MET A 1 -3.32 3.90 41.80
CA MET A 1 -2.17 3.36 42.57
C MET A 1 -2.51 1.94 42.97
N ALA A 2 -1.88 0.95 42.32
CA ALA A 2 -2.10 -0.47 42.57
C ALA A 2 -2.02 -0.83 44.06
N VAL A 3 -2.98 -1.64 44.53
CA VAL A 3 -3.09 -2.07 45.93
C VAL A 3 -2.38 -3.41 46.17
N SER A 4 -1.97 -4.10 45.09
CA SER A 4 -1.24 -5.36 45.14
C SER A 4 -0.23 -5.49 43.98
N LEU A 5 0.70 -6.44 44.11
CA LEU A 5 1.67 -6.75 43.04
C LEU A 5 0.97 -7.28 41.77
N SER A 6 -0.10 -8.06 41.92
CA SER A 6 -0.88 -8.56 40.78
C SER A 6 -1.54 -7.42 40.02
N GLN A 7 -2.12 -6.47 40.74
CA GLN A 7 -2.76 -5.29 40.16
C GLN A 7 -1.72 -4.39 39.48
N PHE A 8 -0.51 -4.26 40.05
CA PHE A 8 0.58 -3.52 39.43
C PHE A 8 0.96 -4.12 38.07
N TYR A 9 1.11 -5.44 37.96
CA TYR A 9 1.42 -6.08 36.68
C TYR A 9 0.27 -5.96 35.67
N GLN A 10 -0.98 -6.03 36.12
CA GLN A 10 -2.12 -5.78 35.24
C GLN A 10 -2.11 -4.36 34.67
N GLU A 11 -1.96 -3.34 35.53
CA GLU A 11 -1.85 -1.93 35.11
C GLU A 11 -0.67 -1.73 34.14
N LEU A 12 0.48 -2.36 34.40
CA LEU A 12 1.66 -2.30 33.53
C LEU A 12 1.42 -2.93 32.15
N TYR A 13 0.76 -4.09 32.07
CA TYR A 13 0.50 -4.74 30.79
C TYR A 13 -0.58 -4.02 29.98
N VAL A 14 -1.56 -3.39 30.64
CA VAL A 14 -2.50 -2.48 29.95
C VAL A 14 -1.74 -1.32 29.32
N GLU A 15 -0.83 -0.66 30.06
CA GLU A 15 -0.01 0.43 29.50
C GLU A 15 0.85 -0.03 28.31
N HIS A 16 1.45 -1.22 28.38
CA HIS A 16 2.20 -1.77 27.24
C HIS A 16 1.31 -2.05 26.02
N LEU A 17 0.07 -2.50 26.23
CA LEU A 17 -0.90 -2.76 25.16
C LEU A 17 -1.36 -1.45 24.51
N GLU A 18 -1.71 -0.45 25.31
CA GLU A 18 -2.13 0.88 24.84
C GLU A 18 -1.01 1.58 24.04
N GLU A 19 0.22 1.59 24.55
CA GLU A 19 1.34 2.22 23.84
C GLU A 19 1.71 1.45 22.56
N ALA A 20 1.59 0.12 22.54
CA ALA A 20 1.78 -0.67 21.32
C ALA A 20 0.70 -0.38 20.27
N ALA A 21 -0.57 -0.30 20.69
CA ALA A 21 -1.68 0.07 19.80
C ALA A 21 -1.47 1.46 19.20
N TYR A 22 -1.14 2.45 20.04
CA TYR A 22 -0.85 3.81 19.60
C TYR A 22 0.33 3.87 18.60
N LEU A 23 1.41 3.14 18.88
CA LEU A 23 2.56 3.09 17.97
C LEU A 23 2.18 2.45 16.62
N TYR A 24 1.32 1.43 16.60
CA TYR A 24 0.81 0.86 15.36
C TYR A 24 0.03 1.89 14.55
N ASP A 25 -0.87 2.65 15.18
CA ASP A 25 -1.69 3.66 14.50
C ASP A 25 -0.83 4.80 13.94
N CYS A 26 0.31 5.10 14.58
CA CYS A 26 1.27 6.07 14.07
C CYS A 26 2.03 5.58 12.81
N LEU A 27 2.17 4.28 12.59
CA LEU A 27 3.04 3.78 11.51
C LEU A 27 2.54 4.14 10.11
N ALA A 28 1.23 4.09 9.86
CA ALA A 28 0.69 4.37 8.53
C ALA A 28 0.88 5.85 8.12
N PRO A 29 0.45 6.84 8.93
CA PRO A 29 0.70 8.25 8.62
C PRO A 29 2.19 8.57 8.43
N TRP A 30 3.07 8.03 9.28
CA TRP A 30 4.51 8.26 9.18
C TRP A 30 5.15 7.67 7.91
N ARG A 31 4.60 6.59 7.35
CA ARG A 31 5.12 5.98 6.10
C ARG A 31 4.72 6.77 4.86
N ASP A 32 3.61 7.47 4.93
CA ASP A 32 3.07 8.28 3.84
C ASP A 32 3.42 9.78 3.99
N ASP A 33 4.17 10.14 5.04
CA ASP A 33 4.71 11.49 5.25
C ASP A 33 5.65 11.90 4.09
N PRO A 34 5.37 13.00 3.39
CA PRO A 34 6.19 13.46 2.26
C PRO A 34 7.56 14.05 2.66
N GLU A 35 7.79 14.44 3.92
CA GLU A 35 9.09 14.93 4.39
C GLU A 35 10.00 13.78 4.85
N GLY A 36 9.36 12.78 5.46
CA GLY A 36 10.02 11.62 6.03
C GLY A 36 10.55 10.66 4.97
N SER A 37 11.55 9.87 5.37
CA SER A 37 11.81 8.60 4.71
C SER A 37 10.94 7.52 5.31
N TRP A 38 10.46 6.58 4.48
CA TRP A 38 9.89 5.32 4.97
C TRP A 38 10.84 4.54 5.91
N GLN A 39 12.16 4.81 5.87
CA GLN A 39 13.15 4.22 6.77
C GLN A 39 13.10 4.81 8.18
N ASP A 40 12.60 6.03 8.34
CA ASP A 40 12.52 6.74 9.62
C ASP A 40 11.51 6.07 10.56
N CYS A 41 10.59 5.27 10.02
CA CYS A 41 9.71 4.40 10.80
C CYS A 41 10.46 3.34 11.62
N SER A 42 11.74 3.06 11.33
CA SER A 42 12.50 2.00 12.02
C SER A 42 12.56 2.20 13.54
N ASP A 43 12.63 3.44 14.02
CA ASP A 43 12.69 3.74 15.45
C ASP A 43 11.33 3.50 16.14
N LEU A 44 10.23 3.88 15.48
CA LEU A 44 8.87 3.59 15.93
C LEU A 44 8.61 2.08 15.95
N GLU A 45 9.02 1.37 14.91
CA GLU A 45 8.91 -0.09 14.83
C GLU A 45 9.73 -0.79 15.92
N ALA A 46 10.91 -0.28 16.27
CA ALA A 46 11.72 -0.82 17.36
C ALA A 46 11.08 -0.60 18.74
N ARG A 47 10.42 0.54 18.95
CA ARG A 47 9.63 0.78 20.17
C ARG A 47 8.44 -0.17 20.24
N LEU A 48 7.66 -0.27 19.16
CA LEU A 48 6.50 -1.17 19.08
C LEU A 48 6.90 -2.62 19.41
N GLU A 49 8.01 -3.08 18.84
CA GLU A 49 8.60 -4.39 19.12
C GLU A 49 8.88 -4.60 20.60
N ALA A 50 9.43 -3.60 21.31
CA ALA A 50 9.75 -3.70 22.73
C ALA A 50 8.49 -3.84 23.60
N HIS A 51 7.40 -3.15 23.26
CA HIS A 51 6.11 -3.29 23.95
C HIS A 51 5.48 -4.68 23.71
N ILE A 52 5.52 -5.18 22.46
CA ILE A 52 5.08 -6.54 22.15
C ILE A 52 5.89 -7.58 22.93
N ASP A 53 7.21 -7.42 23.03
CA ASP A 53 8.07 -8.32 23.81
C ASP A 53 7.75 -8.29 25.31
N ALA A 54 7.49 -7.12 25.89
CA ALA A 54 7.07 -7.00 27.29
C ALA A 54 5.76 -7.76 27.55
N LEU A 55 4.80 -7.67 26.64
CA LEU A 55 3.53 -8.41 26.69
C LEU A 55 3.71 -9.93 26.52
N VAL A 56 4.64 -10.37 25.66
CA VAL A 56 5.00 -11.79 25.54
C VAL A 56 5.57 -12.33 26.85
N ILE A 57 6.40 -11.54 27.54
CA ILE A 57 6.98 -11.89 28.85
C ILE A 57 5.90 -11.97 29.93
N GLY A 58 4.84 -11.14 29.85
CA GLY A 58 3.71 -11.14 30.78
C GLY A 58 2.86 -12.42 30.78
N ASP A 59 3.10 -13.32 29.83
CA ASP A 59 2.57 -14.68 29.79
C ASP A 59 1.05 -14.74 30.02
N GLN A 60 0.57 -15.55 30.96
CA GLN A 60 -0.87 -15.70 31.20
C GLN A 60 -1.55 -14.41 31.67
N THR A 61 -0.87 -13.58 32.47
CA THR A 61 -1.47 -12.34 33.00
C THR A 61 -1.81 -11.35 31.88
N ALA A 62 -0.94 -11.24 30.87
CA ALA A 62 -1.23 -10.43 29.69
C ALA A 62 -2.33 -11.05 28.82
N GLU A 63 -2.34 -12.38 28.68
CA GLU A 63 -3.37 -13.09 27.90
C GLU A 63 -4.78 -12.94 28.49
N ASP A 64 -4.91 -12.95 29.81
CA ASP A 64 -6.19 -12.72 30.49
C ASP A 64 -6.75 -11.32 30.15
N ILE A 65 -5.88 -10.29 30.13
CA ILE A 65 -6.24 -8.92 29.73
C ILE A 65 -6.71 -8.89 28.26
N PHE A 66 -6.01 -9.59 27.37
CA PHE A 66 -6.38 -9.59 25.94
C PHE A 66 -7.77 -10.17 25.71
N ILE A 67 -8.11 -11.26 26.41
CA ILE A 67 -9.43 -11.89 26.29
C ILE A 67 -10.53 -10.94 26.80
N GLU A 68 -10.26 -10.20 27.88
CA GLU A 68 -11.21 -9.22 28.41
C GLU A 68 -11.42 -8.02 27.48
N MET A 69 -10.39 -7.60 26.73
CA MET A 69 -10.43 -6.42 25.86
C MET A 69 -10.83 -6.71 24.42
N LEU A 70 -10.89 -7.99 24.01
CA LEU A 70 -10.99 -8.36 22.59
C LEU A 70 -12.24 -7.82 21.89
N ASP A 71 -13.38 -7.80 22.59
CA ASP A 71 -14.67 -7.38 22.03
C ASP A 71 -14.71 -5.88 21.70
N ASP A 72 -14.04 -5.06 22.51
CA ASP A 72 -13.98 -3.60 22.37
C ASP A 72 -12.66 -3.12 21.74
N ALA A 73 -11.80 -4.04 21.29
CA ALA A 73 -10.47 -3.70 20.80
C ALA A 73 -10.54 -2.98 19.44
N ASP A 74 -9.78 -1.90 19.31
CA ASP A 74 -9.51 -1.21 18.06
C ASP A 74 -8.47 -1.96 17.20
N ALA A 75 -8.14 -1.41 16.02
CA ALA A 75 -7.21 -2.04 15.09
C ALA A 75 -5.80 -2.21 15.68
N GLY A 76 -5.26 -1.20 16.36
CA GLY A 76 -3.93 -1.27 16.99
C GLY A 76 -3.85 -2.27 18.14
N THR A 77 -4.92 -2.35 18.94
CA THR A 77 -5.05 -3.33 20.02
C THR A 77 -5.13 -4.74 19.45
N ILE A 78 -5.96 -4.97 18.43
CA ILE A 78 -6.09 -6.26 17.76
C ILE A 78 -4.78 -6.70 17.08
N PHE A 79 -4.07 -5.78 16.43
CA PHE A 79 -2.75 -6.04 15.88
C PHE A 79 -1.81 -6.57 16.97
N THR A 80 -1.73 -5.84 18.08
CA THR A 80 -0.83 -6.16 19.20
C THR A 80 -1.17 -7.52 19.83
N ILE A 81 -2.45 -7.75 20.16
CA ILE A 81 -2.94 -9.03 20.69
C ILE A 81 -2.55 -10.17 19.73
N THR A 82 -2.84 -10.01 18.43
CA THR A 82 -2.57 -11.04 17.42
C THR A 82 -1.07 -11.36 17.34
N CYS A 83 -0.20 -10.35 17.37
CA CYS A 83 1.26 -10.51 17.40
C CYS A 83 1.71 -11.35 18.62
N VAL A 84 1.25 -10.99 19.82
CA VAL A 84 1.62 -11.69 21.06
C VAL A 84 1.14 -13.15 21.04
N LEU A 85 -0.11 -13.40 20.63
CA LEU A 85 -0.67 -14.75 20.52
C LEU A 85 0.08 -15.61 19.49
N CYS A 86 0.51 -15.01 18.37
CA CYS A 86 1.34 -15.68 17.36
C CYS A 86 2.70 -16.10 17.92
N ARG A 87 3.42 -15.18 18.61
CA ARG A 87 4.72 -15.46 19.24
C ARG A 87 4.64 -16.54 20.30
N ARG A 88 3.57 -16.52 21.12
CA ARG A 88 3.29 -17.53 22.14
C ARG A 88 2.66 -18.81 21.59
N ARG A 89 2.40 -18.88 20.27
CA ARG A 89 1.85 -20.05 19.57
C ARG A 89 0.50 -20.51 20.12
N ARG A 90 -0.31 -19.56 20.60
CA ARG A 90 -1.65 -19.81 21.16
C ARG A 90 -2.69 -19.93 20.04
N THR A 91 -2.59 -20.99 19.23
CA THR A 91 -3.45 -21.14 18.04
C THR A 91 -4.94 -21.16 18.35
N ALA A 92 -5.34 -21.62 19.54
CA ALA A 92 -6.74 -21.59 19.97
C ALA A 92 -7.23 -20.17 20.24
N ALA A 93 -6.41 -19.33 20.90
CA ALA A 93 -6.73 -17.94 21.18
C ALA A 93 -6.75 -17.09 19.88
N ILE A 94 -5.88 -17.38 18.91
CA ILE A 94 -5.98 -16.77 17.57
C ILE A 94 -7.34 -17.08 16.93
N GLY A 95 -7.89 -18.28 17.19
CA GLY A 95 -9.25 -18.63 16.76
C GLY A 95 -10.33 -17.73 17.37
N GLN A 96 -10.17 -17.29 18.61
CA GLN A 96 -11.10 -16.35 19.25
C GLN A 96 -11.06 -14.98 18.58
N VAL A 97 -9.88 -14.48 18.21
CA VAL A 97 -9.76 -13.24 17.41
C VAL A 97 -10.54 -13.35 16.11
N TRP A 98 -10.50 -14.52 15.46
CA TRP A 98 -11.29 -14.75 14.25
C TRP A 98 -12.78 -14.77 14.53
N GLU A 99 -13.23 -15.44 15.60
CA GLU A 99 -14.64 -15.51 15.97
C GLU A 99 -15.21 -14.12 16.27
N VAL A 100 -14.44 -13.23 16.91
CA VAL A 100 -14.87 -11.85 17.19
C VAL A 100 -15.01 -11.02 15.90
N LEU A 101 -14.08 -11.15 14.95
CA LEU A 101 -14.09 -10.29 13.75
C LEU A 101 -14.89 -10.85 12.57
N ALA A 102 -14.92 -12.16 12.43
CA ALA A 102 -15.55 -12.84 11.30
C ALA A 102 -16.85 -13.54 11.69
N GLY A 103 -17.13 -13.73 12.98
CA GLY A 103 -18.20 -14.62 13.42
C GLY A 103 -17.82 -16.09 13.27
N ASN A 104 -18.79 -16.99 13.48
CA ASN A 104 -18.54 -18.43 13.36
C ASN A 104 -18.40 -18.81 11.88
N PRO A 105 -17.36 -19.57 11.47
CA PRO A 105 -17.19 -20.02 10.08
C PRO A 105 -18.38 -20.77 9.45
N GLU A 106 -19.28 -21.30 10.30
CA GLU A 106 -20.51 -21.98 9.89
C GLU A 106 -21.70 -21.02 9.67
N ASP A 107 -21.63 -19.80 10.21
CA ASP A 107 -22.61 -18.73 9.99
C ASP A 107 -22.34 -18.10 8.62
N LYS A 108 -22.90 -18.73 7.58
CA LYS A 108 -22.90 -18.15 6.23
C LYS A 108 -23.55 -16.76 6.25
N PRO A 109 -23.00 -15.75 5.56
CA PRO A 109 -23.83 -14.98 4.66
C PRO A 109 -24.14 -15.89 3.48
N ALA A 110 -25.37 -16.40 3.44
CA ALA A 110 -25.87 -17.11 2.28
C ALA A 110 -25.92 -16.10 1.14
N ASN A 111 -24.94 -16.18 0.23
CA ASN A 111 -25.08 -15.58 -1.10
C ASN A 111 -26.08 -16.43 -1.91
N ASP A 112 -27.32 -16.52 -1.41
CA ASP A 112 -28.51 -17.01 -2.10
C ASP A 112 -29.21 -15.79 -2.73
N GLY A 113 -28.46 -15.05 -3.56
CA GLY A 113 -28.96 -14.20 -4.64
C GLY A 113 -30.09 -13.20 -4.36
N GLY A 114 -29.88 -12.22 -3.48
CA GLY A 114 -30.91 -11.18 -3.26
C GLY A 114 -30.41 -9.78 -2.94
N GLU A 115 -29.47 -9.62 -2.02
CA GLU A 115 -29.07 -8.30 -1.53
C GLU A 115 -27.54 -8.14 -1.63
N PRO A 116 -27.04 -6.99 -2.09
CA PRO A 116 -25.61 -6.71 -2.04
C PRO A 116 -25.14 -6.79 -0.60
N GLU A 117 -24.04 -7.51 -0.33
CA GLU A 117 -23.35 -7.41 0.96
C GLU A 117 -23.08 -5.92 1.23
N GLU A 118 -23.63 -5.38 2.32
CA GLU A 118 -23.24 -4.06 2.80
C GLU A 118 -21.73 -4.10 3.04
N GLU A 119 -21.00 -3.16 2.42
CA GLU A 119 -19.56 -3.08 2.64
C GLU A 119 -19.32 -2.87 4.15
N PRO A 120 -18.37 -3.62 4.75
CA PRO A 120 -18.05 -3.44 6.16
C PRO A 120 -17.61 -2.01 6.40
N ASP A 121 -17.90 -1.50 7.60
CA ASP A 121 -17.43 -0.18 8.00
C ASP A 121 -15.88 -0.09 8.02
N GLU A 122 -15.39 1.14 8.00
CA GLU A 122 -13.94 1.41 7.97
C GLU A 122 -13.22 0.83 9.19
N GLU A 123 -13.90 0.76 10.33
CA GLU A 123 -13.37 0.21 11.58
C GLU A 123 -13.10 -1.29 11.44
N LEU A 124 -14.07 -2.07 10.95
CA LEU A 124 -13.90 -3.50 10.72
C LEU A 124 -12.83 -3.75 9.66
N ILE A 125 -12.78 -2.97 8.57
CA ILE A 125 -11.73 -3.08 7.56
C ILE A 125 -10.35 -2.89 8.20
N ALA A 126 -10.18 -1.87 9.04
CA ALA A 126 -8.92 -1.61 9.74
C ALA A 126 -8.53 -2.77 10.66
N LYS A 127 -9.48 -3.36 11.41
CA LYS A 127 -9.26 -4.55 12.25
C LYS A 127 -8.83 -5.77 11.45
N LEU A 128 -9.48 -6.04 10.31
CA LEU A 128 -9.12 -7.17 9.43
C LEU A 128 -7.71 -6.99 8.84
N GLN A 129 -7.35 -5.77 8.45
CA GLN A 129 -6.01 -5.44 7.95
C GLN A 129 -4.94 -5.56 9.05
N ALA A 130 -5.24 -5.13 10.28
CA ALA A 130 -4.38 -5.30 11.45
C ALA A 130 -4.06 -6.78 11.72
N VAL A 131 -5.07 -7.65 11.72
CA VAL A 131 -4.86 -9.10 11.86
C VAL A 131 -4.01 -9.65 10.72
N SER A 132 -4.31 -9.28 9.48
CA SER A 132 -3.53 -9.72 8.30
C SER A 132 -2.05 -9.36 8.45
N LEU A 133 -1.76 -8.11 8.83
CA LEU A 133 -0.39 -7.66 9.01
C LEU A 133 0.31 -8.39 10.18
N ALA A 134 -0.37 -8.58 11.30
CA ALA A 134 0.16 -9.35 12.43
C ALA A 134 0.49 -10.80 12.04
N LEU A 135 -0.39 -11.46 11.28
CA LEU A 135 -0.16 -12.82 10.78
C LEU A 135 1.02 -12.89 9.81
N VAL A 136 1.15 -11.90 8.93
CA VAL A 136 2.32 -11.78 8.04
C VAL A 136 3.63 -11.70 8.83
N GLN A 137 3.64 -10.89 9.90
CA GLN A 137 4.85 -10.60 10.66
C GLN A 137 5.25 -11.72 11.62
N GLU A 138 4.28 -12.29 12.33
CA GLU A 138 4.52 -13.12 13.51
C GLU A 138 4.05 -14.57 13.38
N TYR A 139 3.17 -14.88 12.42
CA TYR A 139 2.62 -16.22 12.34
C TYR A 139 3.71 -17.26 12.03
N PRO A 140 3.86 -18.34 12.83
CA PRO A 140 4.98 -19.26 12.68
C PRO A 140 5.03 -19.90 11.30
N ARG A 141 6.16 -19.75 10.58
CA ARG A 141 6.35 -20.29 9.21
C ARG A 141 5.98 -21.77 9.05
N LYS A 142 6.24 -22.60 10.06
CA LYS A 142 5.90 -24.03 10.07
C LYS A 142 4.39 -24.31 10.03
N LEU A 143 3.58 -23.31 10.37
CA LEU A 143 2.13 -23.39 10.42
C LEU A 143 1.47 -22.69 9.21
N HIS A 144 2.22 -22.05 8.31
CA HIS A 144 1.66 -21.33 7.16
C HIS A 144 0.80 -22.21 6.25
N SER A 145 1.11 -23.51 6.16
CA SER A 145 0.26 -24.48 5.46
C SER A 145 -1.15 -24.60 6.03
N ARG A 146 -1.38 -24.20 7.30
CA ARG A 146 -2.71 -24.14 7.91
C ARG A 146 -3.48 -22.93 7.41
N LEU A 147 -2.84 -21.76 7.28
CA LEU A 147 -3.48 -20.56 6.70
C LEU A 147 -3.87 -20.81 5.24
N ALA A 148 -2.99 -21.44 4.46
CA ALA A 148 -3.33 -21.82 3.09
C ALA A 148 -4.55 -22.76 3.02
N LYS A 149 -4.72 -23.67 3.99
CA LYS A 149 -5.94 -24.49 4.09
C LYS A 149 -7.18 -23.68 4.46
N LEU A 150 -7.05 -22.57 5.19
CA LEU A 150 -8.18 -21.69 5.52
C LEU A 150 -8.69 -20.93 4.28
N LEU A 151 -7.86 -20.73 3.25
CA LEU A 151 -8.33 -20.21 1.96
C LEU A 151 -9.29 -21.17 1.24
N ASN A 152 -9.33 -22.45 1.64
CA ASN A 152 -10.35 -23.37 1.13
C ASN A 152 -11.75 -23.16 1.77
N SER A 153 -11.88 -22.22 2.72
CA SER A 153 -13.16 -21.72 3.19
C SER A 153 -13.80 -20.76 2.16
N ARG A 154 -15.08 -20.47 2.35
CA ARG A 154 -15.83 -19.46 1.56
C ARG A 154 -16.18 -18.23 2.39
N HIS A 155 -15.50 -18.03 3.51
CA HIS A 155 -15.89 -17.04 4.51
C HIS A 155 -15.32 -15.67 4.15
N SER A 156 -16.20 -14.73 3.77
CA SER A 156 -15.82 -13.43 3.19
C SER A 156 -14.90 -12.62 4.11
N ASN A 157 -15.17 -12.55 5.42
CA ASN A 157 -14.31 -11.82 6.36
C ASN A 157 -13.01 -12.55 6.75
N LEU A 158 -12.95 -13.88 6.61
CA LEU A 158 -11.75 -14.65 6.95
C LEU A 158 -10.67 -14.50 5.90
N LEU A 159 -11.07 -14.41 4.63
CA LEU A 159 -10.16 -14.33 3.50
C LEU A 159 -9.22 -13.11 3.59
N PRO A 160 -9.69 -11.87 3.84
CA PRO A 160 -8.83 -10.70 4.04
C PRO A 160 -7.79 -10.86 5.15
N MET A 161 -8.13 -11.57 6.23
CA MET A 161 -7.21 -11.79 7.36
C MET A 161 -6.07 -12.74 7.01
N VAL A 162 -6.34 -13.83 6.28
CA VAL A 162 -5.35 -14.91 6.10
C VAL A 162 -4.67 -14.90 4.74
N ALA A 163 -5.25 -14.23 3.74
CA ALA A 163 -4.80 -14.32 2.35
C ALA A 163 -3.38 -13.81 2.14
N GLU A 164 -2.99 -12.67 2.73
CA GLU A 164 -1.64 -12.13 2.53
C GLU A 164 -0.58 -13.09 3.09
N ALA A 165 -0.73 -13.50 4.35
CA ALA A 165 0.20 -14.44 4.99
C ALA A 165 0.26 -15.79 4.24
N ALA A 166 -0.87 -16.30 3.75
CA ALA A 166 -0.91 -17.53 2.98
C ALA A 166 -0.24 -17.40 1.60
N CYS A 167 -0.54 -16.33 0.85
CA CYS A 167 -0.04 -16.10 -0.51
C CYS A 167 1.46 -15.75 -0.56
N ARG A 168 2.08 -15.38 0.57
CA ARG A 168 3.55 -15.25 0.69
C ARG A 168 4.28 -16.60 0.64
N THR A 169 3.55 -17.72 0.66
CA THR A 169 4.09 -19.08 0.64
C THR A 169 3.69 -19.88 -0.59
N ASP A 170 4.35 -21.00 -0.81
CA ASP A 170 4.04 -21.93 -1.90
C ASP A 170 2.96 -22.98 -1.53
N TYR A 171 2.21 -22.75 -0.44
CA TYR A 171 1.18 -23.68 0.03
C TYR A 171 -0.22 -23.42 -0.53
N VAL A 172 -0.44 -22.28 -1.18
CA VAL A 172 -1.74 -21.96 -1.80
C VAL A 172 -1.97 -22.92 -2.97
N ASP A 173 -3.14 -23.56 -2.99
CA ASP A 173 -3.57 -24.43 -4.08
C ASP A 173 -4.62 -23.73 -4.96
N THR A 174 -4.97 -24.35 -6.09
CA THR A 174 -5.93 -23.78 -7.05
C THR A 174 -7.29 -23.54 -6.40
N LYS A 175 -7.74 -24.43 -5.51
CA LYS A 175 -9.02 -24.29 -4.81
C LYS A 175 -9.02 -23.08 -3.86
N GLY A 176 -7.92 -22.86 -3.13
CA GLY A 176 -7.75 -21.68 -2.29
C GLY A 176 -7.76 -20.40 -3.11
N ALA A 177 -7.10 -20.39 -4.28
CA ALA A 177 -7.13 -19.26 -5.20
C ALA A 177 -8.54 -19.01 -5.79
N GLU A 178 -9.25 -20.05 -6.23
CA GLU A 178 -10.62 -19.96 -6.71
C GLU A 178 -11.55 -19.35 -5.66
N ASN A 179 -11.48 -19.86 -4.42
CA ASN A 179 -12.29 -19.34 -3.33
C ASN A 179 -11.93 -17.90 -2.98
N LEU A 180 -10.64 -17.55 -2.99
CA LEU A 180 -10.19 -16.20 -2.72
C LEU A 180 -10.74 -15.22 -3.75
N LEU A 181 -10.76 -15.57 -5.04
CA LEU A 181 -11.34 -14.72 -6.08
C LEU A 181 -12.87 -14.68 -6.03
N ALA A 182 -13.53 -15.80 -5.72
CA ALA A 182 -14.98 -15.92 -5.79
C ALA A 182 -15.72 -15.41 -4.54
N ASN A 183 -15.07 -15.40 -3.38
CA ASN A 183 -15.72 -15.08 -2.09
C ASN A 183 -15.04 -13.93 -1.34
N SER A 184 -14.03 -13.26 -1.93
CA SER A 184 -13.51 -12.02 -1.34
C SER A 184 -14.56 -10.91 -1.46
N PRO A 185 -14.71 -10.07 -0.43
CA PRO A 185 -15.57 -8.89 -0.52
C PRO A 185 -15.04 -7.90 -1.57
N SER A 186 -15.93 -7.06 -2.11
CA SER A 186 -15.64 -6.09 -3.18
C SER A 186 -14.42 -5.21 -2.90
N TRP A 187 -14.32 -4.69 -1.68
CA TRP A 187 -13.23 -3.82 -1.23
C TRP A 187 -11.88 -4.52 -1.19
N TYR A 188 -11.85 -5.84 -0.96
CA TYR A 188 -10.61 -6.63 -0.85
C TYR A 188 -10.20 -7.30 -2.16
N LEU A 189 -11.13 -7.50 -3.08
CA LEU A 189 -10.90 -8.23 -4.33
C LEU A 189 -9.68 -7.73 -5.14
N PRO A 190 -9.41 -6.42 -5.30
CA PRO A 190 -8.20 -5.96 -5.97
C PRO A 190 -6.90 -6.47 -5.32
N GLU A 191 -6.84 -6.43 -3.99
CA GLU A 191 -5.68 -6.93 -3.23
C GLU A 191 -5.58 -8.45 -3.33
N ALA A 192 -6.70 -9.17 -3.29
CA ALA A 192 -6.74 -10.62 -3.50
C ALA A 192 -6.15 -11.03 -4.86
N VAL A 193 -6.51 -10.33 -5.93
CA VAL A 193 -5.97 -10.54 -7.29
C VAL A 193 -4.47 -10.26 -7.33
N ARG A 194 -4.03 -9.15 -6.73
CA ARG A 194 -2.61 -8.80 -6.61
C ARG A 194 -1.81 -9.88 -5.89
N LEU A 195 -2.32 -10.39 -4.77
CA LEU A 195 -1.66 -11.42 -3.97
C LEU A 195 -1.46 -12.71 -4.76
N LEU A 196 -2.47 -13.13 -5.52
CA LEU A 196 -2.37 -14.30 -6.40
C LEU A 196 -1.39 -14.09 -7.56
N GLY A 197 -1.41 -12.91 -8.18
CA GLY A 197 -0.42 -12.53 -9.20
C GLY A 197 1.02 -12.51 -8.67
N ASN A 198 1.21 -12.08 -7.42
CA ASN A 198 2.49 -12.11 -6.73
C ASN A 198 2.94 -13.52 -6.37
N ASN A 199 2.01 -14.36 -5.89
CA ASN A 199 2.27 -15.74 -5.51
C ASN A 199 2.86 -16.55 -6.68
N GLY A 200 2.30 -16.36 -7.87
CA GLY A 200 2.80 -16.99 -9.10
C GLY A 200 2.40 -18.46 -9.25
N LEU A 201 1.32 -18.91 -8.59
CA LEU A 201 0.81 -20.27 -8.75
C LEU A 201 0.55 -20.57 -10.25
N PRO A 202 1.11 -21.66 -10.80
CA PRO A 202 0.86 -22.04 -12.19
C PRO A 202 -0.62 -22.32 -12.46
N GLY A 203 -1.12 -21.89 -13.62
CA GLY A 203 -2.50 -22.14 -14.04
C GLY A 203 -3.54 -21.13 -13.55
N LEU A 204 -3.13 -20.05 -12.88
CA LEU A 204 -4.03 -18.97 -12.46
C LEU A 204 -4.57 -18.11 -13.62
N ASN A 205 -3.98 -18.20 -14.82
CA ASN A 205 -4.35 -17.36 -15.96
C ASN A 205 -5.84 -17.48 -16.31
N ASP A 206 -6.38 -18.70 -16.32
CA ASP A 206 -7.78 -18.98 -16.64
C ASP A 206 -8.74 -18.45 -15.56
N LEU A 207 -8.29 -18.38 -14.31
CA LEU A 207 -9.07 -17.86 -13.19
C LEU A 207 -9.09 -16.32 -13.16
N ILE A 208 -7.98 -15.67 -13.52
CA ILE A 208 -7.83 -14.20 -13.44
C ILE A 208 -8.31 -13.52 -14.73
N SER A 209 -8.17 -14.16 -15.90
CA SER A 209 -8.55 -13.58 -17.20
C SER A 209 -9.99 -13.04 -17.28
N PRO A 210 -11.02 -13.70 -16.70
CA PRO A 210 -12.38 -13.16 -16.65
C PRO A 210 -12.48 -11.81 -15.94
N LEU A 211 -11.59 -11.51 -14.98
CA LEU A 211 -11.60 -10.28 -14.20
C LEU A 211 -11.16 -9.04 -14.99
N LEU A 212 -10.58 -9.22 -16.18
CA LEU A 212 -10.32 -8.10 -17.10
C LEU A 212 -11.60 -7.39 -17.56
N GLN A 213 -12.75 -8.04 -17.42
CA GLN A 213 -14.09 -7.53 -17.77
C GLN A 213 -14.94 -7.23 -16.53
N HIS A 214 -14.33 -7.15 -15.34
CA HIS A 214 -15.04 -6.85 -14.10
C HIS A 214 -15.56 -5.39 -14.08
N ASN A 215 -16.66 -5.13 -13.38
CA ASN A 215 -17.27 -3.79 -13.34
C ASN A 215 -16.42 -2.74 -12.61
N ASN A 216 -15.60 -3.18 -11.64
CA ASN A 216 -14.70 -2.30 -10.90
C ASN A 216 -13.37 -2.12 -11.66
N PRO A 217 -12.98 -0.90 -12.06
CA PRO A 217 -11.76 -0.64 -12.84
C PRO A 217 -10.48 -1.06 -12.12
N THR A 218 -10.41 -0.90 -10.80
CA THR A 218 -9.25 -1.30 -9.99
C THR A 218 -9.04 -2.82 -10.04
N VAL A 219 -10.13 -3.61 -10.04
CA VAL A 219 -10.05 -5.08 -10.20
C VAL A 219 -9.50 -5.43 -11.59
N ARG A 220 -9.96 -4.74 -12.64
CA ARG A 220 -9.48 -4.95 -14.01
C ARG A 220 -7.98 -4.65 -14.12
N GLN A 221 -7.53 -3.54 -13.54
CA GLN A 221 -6.12 -3.15 -13.50
C GLN A 221 -5.26 -4.19 -12.78
N GLU A 222 -5.64 -4.60 -11.56
CA GLU A 222 -4.87 -5.60 -10.81
C GLU A 222 -4.88 -6.96 -11.51
N ALA A 223 -5.98 -7.34 -12.18
CA ALA A 223 -6.05 -8.55 -12.99
C ALA A 223 -5.05 -8.51 -14.17
N ALA A 224 -4.98 -7.38 -14.87
CA ALA A 224 -3.99 -7.17 -15.93
C ALA A 224 -2.55 -7.26 -15.41
N ILE A 225 -2.24 -6.60 -14.29
CA ILE A 225 -0.91 -6.66 -13.66
C ILE A 225 -0.57 -8.09 -13.23
N ALA A 226 -1.52 -8.81 -12.64
CA ALA A 226 -1.34 -10.21 -12.23
C ALA A 226 -1.05 -11.13 -13.44
N LEU A 227 -1.81 -11.00 -14.54
CA LEU A 227 -1.58 -11.77 -15.76
C LEU A 227 -0.21 -11.49 -16.39
N LEU A 228 0.22 -10.22 -16.42
CA LEU A 228 1.56 -9.85 -16.89
C LEU A 228 2.68 -10.47 -16.03
N LYS A 229 2.51 -10.51 -14.71
CA LYS A 229 3.43 -11.19 -13.78
C LYS A 229 3.50 -12.69 -14.06
N LEU A 230 2.34 -13.31 -14.31
CA LEU A 230 2.21 -14.73 -14.67
C LEU A 230 2.72 -15.05 -16.09
N GLY A 231 3.08 -14.03 -16.88
CA GLY A 231 3.70 -14.19 -18.20
C GLY A 231 2.73 -14.19 -19.37
N SER A 232 1.45 -13.85 -19.15
CA SER A 232 0.43 -13.75 -20.18
C SER A 232 0.56 -12.46 -21.01
N ALA A 233 1.56 -12.39 -21.88
CA ALA A 233 1.80 -11.24 -22.76
C ALA A 233 0.68 -11.02 -23.79
N GLU A 234 -0.11 -12.05 -24.09
CA GLU A 234 -1.26 -12.02 -24.99
C GLU A 234 -2.38 -11.06 -24.54
N VAL A 235 -2.35 -10.59 -23.29
CA VAL A 235 -3.31 -9.60 -22.77
C VAL A 235 -2.99 -8.17 -23.21
N ILE A 236 -1.77 -7.89 -23.69
CA ILE A 236 -1.35 -6.53 -24.09
C ILE A 236 -2.25 -5.94 -25.19
N PRO A 237 -2.54 -6.65 -26.30
CA PRO A 237 -3.43 -6.11 -27.33
C PRO A 237 -4.85 -5.83 -26.83
N LEU A 238 -5.33 -6.55 -25.82
CA LEU A 238 -6.65 -6.29 -25.23
C LEU A 238 -6.64 -4.96 -24.46
N MET A 239 -5.60 -4.75 -23.65
CA MET A 239 -5.41 -3.53 -22.86
C MET A 239 -5.24 -2.29 -23.73
N GLN A 240 -4.55 -2.40 -24.87
CA GLN A 240 -4.33 -1.29 -25.80
C GLN A 240 -5.63 -0.67 -26.34
N ASN A 241 -6.73 -1.43 -26.38
CA ASN A 241 -8.03 -0.93 -26.83
C ASN A 241 -8.76 -0.07 -25.78
N GLU A 242 -8.34 -0.13 -24.52
CA GLU A 242 -8.97 0.57 -23.38
C GLU A 242 -7.92 1.27 -22.53
N LEU A 243 -7.16 2.17 -23.17
CA LEU A 243 -6.02 2.85 -22.56
C LEU A 243 -6.35 3.55 -21.24
N GLU A 244 -7.53 4.17 -21.11
CA GLU A 244 -7.95 4.86 -19.88
C GLU A 244 -7.93 3.95 -18.65
N THR A 245 -8.39 2.70 -18.79
CA THR A 245 -8.35 1.73 -17.69
C THR A 245 -6.98 1.09 -17.54
N PHE A 246 -6.28 0.79 -18.64
CA PHE A 246 -5.08 -0.06 -18.61
C PHE A 246 -3.75 0.68 -18.78
N ALA A 247 -3.73 2.00 -18.68
CA ALA A 247 -2.52 2.80 -18.83
C ALA A 247 -1.40 2.35 -17.85
N LEU A 248 -1.75 2.07 -16.60
CA LEU A 248 -0.81 1.58 -15.59
C LEU A 248 -0.17 0.22 -15.95
N PRO A 249 -0.92 -0.87 -16.16
CA PRO A 249 -0.32 -2.15 -16.54
C PRO A 249 0.49 -2.05 -17.84
N LEU A 250 0.08 -1.23 -18.81
CA LEU A 250 0.84 -0.99 -20.05
C LEU A 250 2.18 -0.27 -19.78
N ALA A 251 2.21 0.73 -18.89
CA ALA A 251 3.46 1.38 -18.46
C ALA A 251 4.41 0.40 -17.74
N LEU A 252 3.87 -0.48 -16.89
CA LEU A 252 4.65 -1.50 -16.21
C LEU A 252 5.18 -2.57 -17.19
N ALA A 253 4.41 -2.91 -18.23
CA ALA A 253 4.84 -3.81 -19.30
C ALA A 253 5.91 -3.19 -20.21
N GLY A 254 6.02 -1.87 -20.26
CA GLY A 254 6.93 -1.15 -21.16
C GLY A 254 6.37 -0.96 -22.57
N ASP A 255 5.04 -0.83 -22.71
CA ASP A 255 4.41 -0.63 -24.01
C ASP A 255 4.52 0.84 -24.48
N HIS A 256 5.61 1.16 -25.17
CA HIS A 256 5.91 2.51 -25.64
C HIS A 256 4.83 3.14 -26.52
N ALA A 257 4.14 2.31 -27.32
CA ALA A 257 3.10 2.79 -28.23
C ALA A 257 1.90 3.36 -27.46
N SER A 258 1.41 2.65 -26.44
CA SER A 258 0.34 3.15 -25.58
C SER A 258 0.74 4.36 -24.75
N ILE A 259 1.98 4.41 -24.25
CA ILE A 259 2.44 5.58 -23.49
C ILE A 259 2.57 6.80 -24.39
N GLN A 260 3.07 6.66 -25.62
CA GLN A 260 3.10 7.76 -26.57
C GLN A 260 1.67 8.23 -26.92
N SER A 261 0.73 7.29 -27.13
CA SER A 261 -0.68 7.63 -27.34
C SER A 261 -1.29 8.34 -26.13
N LEU A 262 -0.91 7.99 -24.91
CA LEU A 262 -1.35 8.71 -23.71
C LEU A 262 -0.80 10.14 -23.69
N ILE A 263 0.50 10.31 -23.97
CA ILE A 263 1.16 11.61 -24.04
C ILE A 263 0.52 12.52 -25.09
N ASP A 264 0.24 11.98 -26.28
CA ASP A 264 -0.32 12.76 -27.40
C ASP A 264 -1.74 13.26 -27.12
N ASN A 265 -2.51 12.56 -26.27
CA ASN A 265 -3.88 12.91 -25.89
C ASN A 265 -3.99 13.58 -24.52
N LEU A 266 -2.87 13.74 -23.80
CA LEU A 266 -2.88 14.34 -22.46
C LEU A 266 -3.03 15.87 -22.56
N SER A 267 -3.97 16.42 -21.80
CA SER A 267 -4.01 17.84 -21.46
C SER A 267 -3.28 18.04 -20.13
N PRO A 268 -2.03 18.55 -20.10
CA PRO A 268 -1.22 18.54 -18.87
C PRO A 268 -1.84 19.22 -17.66
N GLU A 269 -2.58 20.31 -17.86
CA GLU A 269 -3.26 21.08 -16.79
C GLU A 269 -4.50 20.37 -16.23
N GLN A 270 -5.01 19.35 -16.93
CA GLN A 270 -6.22 18.59 -16.59
C GLN A 270 -5.92 17.09 -16.41
N ALA A 271 -4.64 16.73 -16.31
CA ALA A 271 -4.23 15.36 -16.09
C ALA A 271 -4.70 14.88 -14.72
N SER A 272 -5.08 13.61 -14.62
CA SER A 272 -5.31 12.97 -13.33
C SER A 272 -3.97 12.62 -12.66
N VAL A 273 -3.99 12.50 -11.33
CA VAL A 273 -2.85 12.01 -10.53
C VAL A 273 -2.34 10.67 -11.05
N GLU A 274 -3.25 9.75 -11.39
CA GLU A 274 -2.90 8.44 -11.95
C GLU A 274 -2.15 8.58 -13.28
N GLN A 275 -2.63 9.40 -14.22
CA GLN A 275 -1.94 9.61 -15.49
C GLN A 275 -0.50 10.13 -15.29
N LEU A 276 -0.28 11.06 -14.36
CA LEU A 276 1.07 11.57 -14.06
C LEU A 276 1.97 10.48 -13.48
N TYR A 277 1.46 9.64 -12.58
CA TYR A 277 2.23 8.50 -12.06
C TYR A 277 2.49 7.43 -13.11
N VAL A 278 1.54 7.14 -14.00
CA VAL A 278 1.74 6.25 -15.16
C VAL A 278 2.89 6.75 -16.02
N LEU A 279 2.91 8.05 -16.32
CA LEU A 279 3.99 8.70 -17.07
C LEU A 279 5.34 8.57 -16.36
N GLY A 280 5.40 8.84 -15.05
CA GLY A 280 6.61 8.64 -14.24
C GLY A 280 7.09 7.18 -14.25
N LEU A 281 6.16 6.23 -14.04
CA LEU A 281 6.45 4.79 -13.99
C LEU A 281 6.85 4.22 -15.34
N SER A 282 6.44 4.81 -16.46
CA SER A 282 6.90 4.41 -17.80
C SER A 282 8.42 4.52 -17.92
N GLY A 283 9.00 5.58 -17.33
CA GLY A 283 10.41 5.92 -17.46
C GLY A 283 10.76 6.63 -18.76
N GLU A 284 9.79 7.00 -19.60
CA GLU A 284 10.07 7.57 -20.91
C GLU A 284 10.39 9.07 -20.86
N LEU A 285 11.45 9.48 -21.54
CA LEU A 285 11.85 10.89 -21.59
C LEU A 285 10.84 11.78 -22.32
N SER A 286 10.03 11.22 -23.22
CA SER A 286 8.92 11.90 -23.90
C SER A 286 7.89 12.45 -22.90
N ALA A 287 7.74 11.79 -21.74
CA ALA A 287 6.80 12.18 -20.69
C ALA A 287 7.25 13.41 -19.89
N VAL A 288 8.55 13.73 -19.86
CA VAL A 288 9.12 14.80 -19.02
C VAL A 288 8.52 16.17 -19.34
N LYS A 289 8.34 16.50 -20.62
CA LYS A 289 7.77 17.79 -21.02
C LYS A 289 6.31 17.94 -20.55
N PRO A 290 5.40 16.98 -20.84
CA PRO A 290 4.05 16.99 -20.26
C PRO A 290 4.03 17.11 -18.74
N LEU A 291 4.90 16.38 -18.03
CA LEU A 291 4.98 16.45 -16.56
C LEU A 291 5.39 17.85 -16.08
N VAL A 292 6.43 18.45 -16.66
CA VAL A 292 6.83 19.82 -16.32
C VAL A 292 5.74 20.85 -16.67
N LEU A 293 4.91 20.60 -17.69
CA LEU A 293 3.75 21.45 -17.98
C LEU A 293 2.62 21.26 -16.96
N ALA A 294 2.40 20.04 -16.47
CA ALA A 294 1.40 19.77 -15.43
C ALA A 294 1.72 20.49 -14.12
N MET A 295 2.99 20.80 -13.84
CA MET A 295 3.42 21.57 -12.67
C MET A 295 2.92 23.03 -12.64
N TYR A 296 2.37 23.56 -13.74
CA TYR A 296 1.70 24.87 -13.68
C TYR A 296 0.33 24.82 -12.99
N ASN A 297 -0.24 23.63 -12.81
CA ASN A 297 -1.39 23.42 -11.94
C ASN A 297 -0.88 23.11 -10.52
N GLU A 298 -1.23 23.98 -9.56
CA GLU A 298 -0.79 23.91 -8.16
C GLU A 298 -1.12 22.55 -7.50
N GLU A 299 -2.28 21.97 -7.81
CA GLU A 299 -2.70 20.67 -7.25
C GLU A 299 -1.90 19.49 -7.83
N LEU A 300 -1.51 19.59 -9.10
CA LEU A 300 -0.79 18.53 -9.81
C LEU A 300 0.73 18.63 -9.66
N ALA A 301 1.25 19.80 -9.25
CA ALA A 301 2.67 20.07 -9.25
C ALA A 301 3.50 19.13 -8.37
N PRO A 302 3.10 18.78 -7.14
CA PRO A 302 3.85 17.82 -6.31
C PRO A 302 3.91 16.41 -6.94
N VAL A 303 2.79 15.97 -7.54
CA VAL A 303 2.67 14.67 -8.21
C VAL A 303 3.53 14.64 -9.46
N ALA A 304 3.46 15.69 -10.29
CA ALA A 304 4.26 15.83 -11.49
C ALA A 304 5.76 15.90 -11.17
N ALA A 305 6.14 16.59 -10.09
CA ALA A 305 7.53 16.67 -9.62
C ALA A 305 8.04 15.30 -9.15
N THR A 306 7.21 14.54 -8.45
CA THR A 306 7.50 13.15 -8.06
C THR A 306 7.66 12.25 -9.28
N ALA A 307 6.80 12.38 -10.30
CA ALA A 307 6.91 11.63 -11.54
C ALA A 307 8.18 12.01 -12.35
N CYS A 308 8.53 13.30 -12.40
CA CYS A 308 9.78 13.77 -12.99
C CYS A 308 11.01 13.23 -12.21
N GLN A 309 10.95 13.22 -10.87
CA GLN A 309 11.99 12.63 -10.02
C GLN A 309 12.15 11.14 -10.35
N LEU A 310 11.05 10.42 -10.53
CA LEU A 310 11.07 8.99 -10.85
C LEU A 310 11.78 8.70 -12.18
N ILE A 311 11.68 9.58 -13.18
CA ILE A 311 12.38 9.43 -14.47
C ILE A 311 13.83 9.93 -14.35
N LEU A 312 14.01 11.17 -13.88
CA LEU A 312 15.25 11.93 -14.03
C LEU A 312 16.23 11.77 -12.87
N GLY A 313 15.77 11.38 -11.68
CA GLY A 313 16.61 11.28 -10.49
C GLY A 313 17.26 12.62 -10.09
N ALA A 314 16.63 13.75 -10.39
CA ALA A 314 17.21 15.08 -10.27
C ALA A 314 17.48 15.50 -8.81
N ASN A 315 16.78 14.88 -7.85
CA ASN A 315 16.91 15.10 -6.41
C ASN A 315 16.72 16.58 -6.00
N LEU A 316 15.75 17.25 -6.62
CA LEU A 316 15.47 18.67 -6.42
C LEU A 316 14.61 18.90 -5.17
N TYR A 317 15.02 18.37 -4.03
CA TYR A 317 14.35 18.64 -2.74
C TYR A 317 14.78 19.99 -2.17
N GLY A 318 13.88 20.65 -1.46
CA GLY A 318 14.16 21.90 -0.75
C GLY A 318 13.00 22.35 0.10
N GLU A 319 13.21 23.43 0.86
CA GLU A 319 12.14 24.05 1.64
C GLU A 319 11.11 24.69 0.71
N VAL A 320 9.89 24.17 0.74
CA VAL A 320 8.74 24.65 -0.02
C VAL A 320 7.61 24.94 0.95
N PHE A 321 7.00 26.12 0.84
CA PHE A 321 5.81 26.45 1.61
C PHE A 321 4.62 25.67 1.08
N VAL A 322 4.09 24.76 1.90
CA VAL A 322 2.89 23.97 1.61
C VAL A 322 1.72 24.60 2.33
N LYS A 323 0.71 25.00 1.56
CA LYS A 323 -0.51 25.60 2.12
C LYS A 323 -1.33 24.53 2.85
N GLU A 324 -1.85 24.91 3.99
CA GLU A 324 -2.79 24.08 4.74
C GLU A 324 -4.13 23.98 3.99
N THR A 325 -4.68 22.78 3.91
CA THR A 325 -6.01 22.52 3.35
C THR A 325 -7.02 22.42 4.48
N PHE A 326 -8.10 23.18 4.39
CA PHE A 326 -9.18 23.18 5.37
C PHE A 326 -10.36 22.35 4.85
N SER A 327 -11.05 21.64 5.74
CA SER A 327 -12.38 21.07 5.47
C SER A 327 -13.49 21.94 6.09
N GLU A 328 -14.75 21.73 5.71
CA GLU A 328 -15.87 22.47 6.33
C GLU A 328 -15.95 22.28 7.87
N GLU A 329 -15.44 21.16 8.38
CA GLU A 329 -15.46 20.82 9.80
C GLU A 329 -14.39 21.57 10.61
N ASP A 330 -13.32 22.03 9.95
CA ASP A 330 -12.20 22.75 10.58
C ASP A 330 -12.50 24.26 10.77
N LEU A 331 -13.60 24.74 10.18
CA LEU A 331 -13.90 26.16 10.04
C LEU A 331 -14.89 26.67 11.06
N PHE A 332 -14.71 27.91 11.51
CA PHE A 332 -15.73 28.57 12.30
C PHE A 332 -16.99 28.85 11.47
N PRO A 333 -18.19 28.94 12.08
CA PRO A 333 -19.44 29.25 11.39
C PRO A 333 -19.40 30.52 10.53
N GLU A 334 -18.58 31.50 10.92
CA GLU A 334 -18.40 32.77 10.22
C GLU A 334 -17.51 32.65 8.96
N GLU A 335 -16.67 31.62 8.90
CA GLU A 335 -15.71 31.37 7.81
C GLU A 335 -16.29 30.44 6.73
N LEU A 336 -17.27 29.60 7.09
CA LEU A 336 -17.97 28.67 6.20
C LEU A 336 -18.58 29.34 4.97
N GLU A 337 -19.15 30.54 5.10
CA GLU A 337 -19.76 31.26 3.97
C GLU A 337 -18.73 31.73 2.93
N SER A 338 -17.50 32.04 3.36
CA SER A 338 -16.41 32.46 2.47
C SER A 338 -15.71 31.25 1.87
N PHE A 339 -15.55 30.19 2.65
CA PHE A 339 -15.00 28.92 2.19
C PHE A 339 -15.85 28.26 1.10
N LYS A 340 -17.18 28.29 1.22
CA LYS A 340 -18.11 27.82 0.16
C LYS A 340 -18.03 28.63 -1.14
N LYS A 341 -17.41 29.81 -1.10
CA LYS A 341 -17.14 30.65 -2.28
C LYS A 341 -15.73 30.43 -2.84
N GLY A 342 -14.96 29.52 -2.26
CA GLY A 342 -13.59 29.17 -2.68
C GLY A 342 -12.49 29.99 -2.00
N GLU A 343 -12.78 30.69 -0.90
CA GLU A 343 -11.79 31.46 -0.15
C GLU A 343 -11.37 30.71 1.12
N SER A 344 -10.09 30.29 1.20
CA SER A 344 -9.53 29.67 2.40
C SER A 344 -9.29 30.71 3.51
N PRO A 345 -9.36 30.31 4.79
CA PRO A 345 -8.96 31.14 5.92
C PRO A 345 -7.55 31.70 5.75
N LYS A 346 -7.33 32.91 6.24
CA LYS A 346 -6.03 33.58 6.21
C LYS A 346 -5.59 33.94 7.61
N HIS A 347 -4.28 33.85 7.83
CA HIS A 347 -3.67 34.31 9.06
C HIS A 347 -4.02 35.79 9.29
N PRO A 348 -4.14 36.29 10.53
CA PRO A 348 -4.38 37.71 10.83
C PRO A 348 -3.39 38.69 10.17
N ALA A 349 -2.24 38.20 9.70
CA ALA A 349 -1.24 38.95 8.95
C ALA A 349 -1.50 39.01 7.42
N GLY A 350 -2.59 38.41 6.93
CA GLY A 350 -2.96 38.32 5.51
C GLY A 350 -2.21 37.27 4.70
N GLN A 351 -1.47 36.37 5.37
CA GLN A 351 -0.75 35.26 4.76
C GLN A 351 -1.61 34.00 4.77
N ASP A 352 -1.34 33.09 3.84
CA ASP A 352 -1.99 31.77 3.83
C ASP A 352 -1.46 30.95 5.02
N TYR A 353 -2.31 30.09 5.59
CA TYR A 353 -1.87 29.09 6.56
C TYR A 353 -1.08 27.98 5.86
N GLY A 354 -0.08 27.45 6.54
CA GLY A 354 0.81 26.44 6.00
C GLY A 354 2.16 26.41 6.72
N GLU A 355 3.01 25.50 6.28
CA GLU A 355 4.34 25.28 6.83
C GLU A 355 5.38 25.10 5.73
N ASN A 356 6.65 25.35 6.05
CA ASN A 356 7.75 25.06 5.14
C ASN A 356 8.14 23.61 5.32
N MET A 357 7.96 22.80 4.27
CA MET A 357 8.29 21.39 4.26
C MET A 357 9.49 21.11 3.35
N GLU A 358 10.34 20.15 3.71
CA GLU A 358 11.45 19.69 2.86
C GLU A 358 10.98 18.66 1.82
N VAL A 359 10.28 19.11 0.79
CA VAL A 359 9.66 18.27 -0.25
C VAL A 359 10.35 18.42 -1.60
N ILE A 360 9.96 17.57 -2.56
CA ILE A 360 10.40 17.71 -3.96
C ILE A 360 9.88 19.04 -4.52
N ASN A 361 10.77 19.83 -5.12
CA ASN A 361 10.42 21.17 -5.58
C ASN A 361 9.36 21.11 -6.71
N PRO A 362 8.15 21.67 -6.51
CA PRO A 362 7.09 21.61 -7.49
C PRO A 362 7.21 22.70 -8.58
N ASP A 363 8.17 23.63 -8.49
CA ASP A 363 8.30 24.75 -9.41
C ASP A 363 8.80 24.30 -10.80
N PRO A 364 7.99 24.46 -11.88
CA PRO A 364 8.39 24.07 -13.23
C PRO A 364 9.66 24.77 -13.73
N GLU A 365 9.96 25.98 -13.28
CA GLU A 365 11.14 26.73 -13.73
C GLU A 365 12.44 26.14 -13.16
N VAL A 366 12.40 25.57 -11.95
CA VAL A 366 13.53 24.84 -11.36
C VAL A 366 13.84 23.59 -12.19
N TRP A 367 12.81 22.82 -12.55
CA TRP A 367 12.97 21.65 -13.43
C TRP A 367 13.48 22.02 -14.82
N ARG A 368 12.98 23.10 -15.41
CA ARG A 368 13.47 23.61 -16.71
C ARG A 368 14.93 24.03 -16.65
N ALA A 369 15.34 24.71 -15.57
CA ALA A 369 16.73 25.08 -15.36
C ALA A 369 17.63 23.84 -15.30
N TRP A 370 17.27 22.86 -14.47
CA TRP A 370 18.00 21.61 -14.36
C TRP A 370 18.09 20.85 -15.69
N LEU A 371 17.00 20.77 -16.46
CA LEU A 371 16.97 20.10 -17.76
C LEU A 371 17.88 20.77 -18.80
N ARG A 372 18.00 22.11 -18.79
CA ARG A 372 18.92 22.81 -19.70
C ARG A 372 20.38 22.39 -19.48
N GLU A 373 20.75 22.09 -18.24
CA GLU A 373 22.11 21.73 -17.83
C GLU A 373 22.38 20.23 -17.98
N ASN A 374 21.39 19.37 -17.71
CA ASN A 374 21.59 17.93 -17.55
C ASN A 374 21.08 17.07 -18.71
N ARG A 375 20.30 17.61 -19.65
CA ARG A 375 19.72 16.84 -20.78
C ARG A 375 20.73 16.06 -21.63
N GLY A 376 22.00 16.47 -21.64
CA GLY A 376 23.05 15.79 -22.40
C GLY A 376 23.39 14.39 -21.88
N GLY A 377 22.98 14.03 -20.65
CA GLY A 377 23.19 12.71 -20.06
C GLY A 377 22.13 11.66 -20.43
N PHE A 378 21.12 12.03 -21.22
CA PHE A 378 19.94 11.21 -21.50
C PHE A 378 19.82 10.84 -22.98
N ASP A 379 19.32 9.64 -23.25
CA ASP A 379 19.11 9.08 -24.59
C ASP A 379 17.63 8.70 -24.76
N LEU A 380 16.98 9.23 -25.79
CA LEU A 380 15.58 9.00 -26.10
C LEU A 380 15.25 7.54 -26.43
N GLN A 381 16.24 6.70 -26.72
CA GLN A 381 16.04 5.28 -27.00
C GLN A 381 15.88 4.42 -25.73
N HIS A 382 16.15 4.99 -24.55
CA HIS A 382 16.08 4.27 -23.29
C HIS A 382 14.98 4.81 -22.39
N SER A 383 14.38 3.91 -21.61
CA SER A 383 13.62 4.29 -20.42
C SER A 383 14.55 4.44 -19.22
N TYR A 384 14.15 5.27 -18.27
CA TYR A 384 14.92 5.62 -17.08
C TYR A 384 14.13 5.36 -15.81
N VAL A 385 14.85 5.14 -14.72
CA VAL A 385 14.33 5.19 -13.36
C VAL A 385 15.39 5.81 -12.45
N LEU A 386 15.03 6.88 -11.74
CA LEU A 386 15.91 7.71 -10.94
C LEU A 386 17.20 8.11 -11.68
N GLY A 387 17.07 8.53 -12.95
CA GLY A 387 18.19 9.00 -13.77
C GLY A 387 19.10 7.89 -14.32
N GLN A 388 18.83 6.62 -13.99
CA GLN A 388 19.57 5.47 -14.50
C GLN A 388 18.79 4.79 -15.62
N VAL A 389 19.49 4.26 -16.63
CA VAL A 389 18.86 3.42 -17.66
C VAL A 389 18.16 2.25 -16.98
N LEU A 390 16.92 2.02 -17.39
CA LEU A 390 16.05 1.00 -16.82
C LEU A 390 16.74 -0.36 -16.85
N SER A 391 16.93 -0.92 -15.67
CA SER A 391 17.58 -2.20 -15.44
C SER A 391 17.06 -2.81 -14.14
N LYS A 392 17.35 -4.10 -13.94
CA LYS A 392 17.06 -4.79 -12.66
C LYS A 392 17.64 -3.99 -11.50
N GLN A 393 18.92 -3.58 -11.56
CA GLN A 393 19.57 -2.84 -10.49
C GLN A 393 18.95 -1.46 -10.27
N ALA A 394 18.59 -0.74 -11.34
CA ALA A 394 18.00 0.58 -11.22
C ALA A 394 16.60 0.54 -10.58
N LEU A 395 15.74 -0.40 -10.98
CA LEU A 395 14.43 -0.60 -10.35
C LEU A 395 14.56 -0.98 -8.87
N LEU A 396 15.49 -1.89 -8.60
CA LEU A 396 15.82 -2.27 -7.25
C LEU A 396 16.19 -0.99 -6.45
N HIS A 397 17.16 -0.20 -6.91
CA HIS A 397 17.59 1.01 -6.21
C HIS A 397 16.42 1.98 -5.97
N ALA A 398 15.50 2.08 -6.93
CA ALA A 398 14.32 2.92 -6.82
C ALA A 398 13.29 2.43 -5.78
N ILE A 399 13.11 1.11 -5.61
CA ILE A 399 12.20 0.56 -4.59
C ILE A 399 12.65 0.95 -3.17
N VAL A 400 13.95 1.03 -2.92
CA VAL A 400 14.51 1.40 -1.61
C VAL A 400 14.83 2.89 -1.50
N PHE A 401 14.48 3.70 -2.50
CA PHE A 401 14.72 5.15 -2.45
C PHE A 401 13.99 5.76 -1.25
N PRO A 402 14.69 6.52 -0.37
CA PRO A 402 14.14 6.98 0.91
C PRO A 402 12.82 7.78 0.82
N ARG A 403 12.72 8.68 -0.15
CA ARG A 403 11.63 9.67 -0.28
C ARG A 403 10.63 9.34 -1.41
N LEU A 404 10.55 8.07 -1.82
CA LEU A 404 9.57 7.65 -2.82
C LEU A 404 8.28 7.17 -2.13
N PRO A 405 7.10 7.64 -2.55
CA PRO A 405 5.82 7.20 -2.00
C PRO A 405 5.65 5.67 -2.01
N SER A 406 4.95 5.17 -0.98
CA SER A 406 4.65 3.75 -0.78
C SER A 406 4.02 3.11 -2.03
N GLU A 407 3.06 3.79 -2.65
CA GLU A 407 2.39 3.31 -3.86
C GLU A 407 3.33 3.17 -5.06
N LEU A 408 4.20 4.15 -5.30
CA LEU A 408 5.15 4.08 -6.41
C LEU A 408 6.17 2.97 -6.20
N ARG A 409 6.66 2.77 -4.98
CA ARG A 409 7.52 1.63 -4.63
C ARG A 409 6.81 0.29 -4.88
N ARG A 410 5.53 0.19 -4.53
CA ARG A 410 4.69 -0.99 -4.79
C ARG A 410 4.61 -1.26 -6.30
N ARG A 411 4.37 -0.24 -7.12
CA ARG A 411 4.32 -0.37 -8.60
C ARG A 411 5.69 -0.67 -9.22
N LEU A 412 6.78 -0.12 -8.69
CA LEU A 412 8.14 -0.48 -9.14
C LEU A 412 8.45 -1.96 -8.88
N ALA A 413 7.99 -2.52 -7.75
CA ALA A 413 8.10 -3.95 -7.50
C ALA A 413 7.29 -4.77 -8.53
N ASP A 414 6.10 -4.29 -8.92
CA ASP A 414 5.35 -4.93 -10.01
C ASP A 414 6.11 -4.88 -11.34
N LYS A 415 6.69 -3.72 -11.68
CA LYS A 415 7.51 -3.56 -12.90
C LYS A 415 8.70 -4.52 -12.89
N LEU A 416 9.35 -4.68 -11.74
CA LEU A 416 10.46 -5.61 -11.54
C LEU A 416 10.01 -7.07 -11.79
N ALA A 417 8.83 -7.45 -11.31
CA ALA A 417 8.26 -8.78 -11.54
C ALA A 417 7.84 -9.00 -13.00
N ILE A 418 7.22 -8.00 -13.63
CA ILE A 418 6.73 -8.09 -15.01
C ILE A 418 7.89 -8.18 -16.00
N GLN A 419 8.84 -7.24 -15.94
CA GLN A 419 9.90 -7.10 -16.95
C GLN A 419 11.11 -8.00 -16.70
N PHE A 420 11.48 -8.22 -15.44
CA PHE A 420 12.68 -8.98 -15.08
C PHE A 420 12.39 -10.35 -14.47
N LYS A 421 11.11 -10.73 -14.35
CA LYS A 421 10.67 -12.02 -13.80
C LYS A 421 11.24 -12.32 -12.41
N ILE A 422 11.47 -11.28 -11.62
CA ILE A 422 11.93 -11.39 -10.24
C ILE A 422 10.72 -11.57 -9.33
N PRO A 423 10.66 -12.62 -8.49
CA PRO A 423 9.52 -12.83 -7.61
C PRO A 423 9.47 -11.76 -6.52
N VAL A 424 8.29 -11.16 -6.36
CA VAL A 424 8.01 -10.12 -5.34
C VAL A 424 7.02 -10.59 -4.27
N LYS A 425 6.70 -11.89 -4.23
CA LYS A 425 5.74 -12.47 -3.26
C LYS A 425 6.08 -12.26 -1.80
N SER A 426 7.33 -11.96 -1.46
CA SER A 426 7.78 -11.72 -0.09
C SER A 426 8.06 -10.25 0.22
N PHE A 427 7.65 -9.35 -0.66
CA PHE A 427 7.78 -7.91 -0.48
C PHE A 427 6.42 -7.25 -0.29
N SER A 428 6.33 -6.36 0.69
CA SER A 428 5.25 -5.41 0.85
C SER A 428 5.77 -4.10 1.39
N VAL A 429 5.17 -2.99 0.96
CA VAL A 429 5.48 -1.66 1.49
C VAL A 429 4.93 -1.46 2.91
N ARG A 430 4.01 -2.34 3.36
CA ARG A 430 3.48 -2.37 4.73
C ARG A 430 4.35 -3.17 5.69
N ASP A 431 5.32 -3.94 5.18
CA ASP A 431 6.22 -4.71 6.03
C ASP A 431 7.09 -3.78 6.89
N PRO A 432 7.52 -4.20 8.08
CA PRO A 432 8.53 -3.47 8.83
C PRO A 432 9.77 -3.16 7.99
N VAL A 433 10.41 -2.01 8.23
CA VAL A 433 11.64 -1.56 7.55
C VAL A 433 12.68 -2.67 7.51
N ARG A 434 12.89 -3.34 8.65
CA ARG A 434 13.82 -4.49 8.77
C ARG A 434 13.52 -5.64 7.79
N TYR A 435 12.25 -5.90 7.47
CA TYR A 435 11.85 -6.97 6.56
C TYR A 435 12.00 -6.55 5.10
N GLN A 436 11.69 -5.29 4.79
CA GLN A 436 11.94 -4.74 3.46
C GLN A 436 13.43 -4.73 3.11
N VAL A 437 14.29 -4.32 4.05
CA VAL A 437 15.76 -4.36 3.90
C VAL A 437 16.27 -5.80 3.78
N LYS A 438 15.67 -6.75 4.51
CA LYS A 438 16.02 -8.17 4.37
C LYS A 438 15.65 -8.73 3.00
N TRP A 439 14.47 -8.40 2.50
CA TRP A 439 14.04 -8.76 1.14
C TRP A 439 15.00 -8.19 0.09
N TRP A 440 15.34 -6.92 0.22
CA TRP A 440 16.31 -6.23 -0.61
C TRP A 440 17.66 -6.97 -0.69
N ASN A 441 18.24 -7.28 0.48
CA ASN A 441 19.50 -8.01 0.57
C ASN A 441 19.42 -9.41 -0.05
N SER A 442 18.25 -10.06 0.01
CA SER A 442 18.06 -11.40 -0.54
C SER A 442 18.01 -11.46 -2.07
N ILE A 443 17.68 -10.35 -2.75
CA ILE A 443 17.58 -10.27 -4.22
C ILE A 443 18.85 -9.70 -4.86
N THR A 444 19.63 -8.95 -4.08
CA THR A 444 20.88 -8.30 -4.51
C THR A 444 22.13 -9.15 -4.25
N ALA A 445 22.07 -10.09 -3.31
CA ALA A 445 23.06 -11.16 -3.13
C ALA A 445 23.01 -12.17 -4.30
#